data_AF-A0A9P7X1F4-F1
#
_entry.id   AF-A0A9P7X1F4-F1
#
_cell.length_a   1.000
_cell.length_b   1.000
_cell.length_c   1.000
_cell.angle_alpha   90.00
_cell.angle_beta   90.00
_cell.angle_gamma   90.00
#
_symmetry.space_group_name_H-M   'P 1'
#
loop_
_entity.id
_entity.type
_entity.pdbx_description
1 polymer ?
#
loop_
_entity_poly.entity_id
_entity_poly.type
_entity_poly.pdbx_seq_one_letter_code
_entity_poly.pdbx_strand_id
1 'polypeptide(L)'
;MTLSTAAWPPNIPAPELLHHLVETVFSCVPLASRLIHRPTFLANLQKPPTSVDFPHVNILHAICALASLYTPIVTHINPIDLNVGVRGAAMANAGVVNGGFEPYVPRRVDDREIDTDSEFDFASLHIRWCEAANRIALRRGDAVPQQIQACILGAWFHYSRGKFVHALGWSVHGARLVGTLGLNTSPGFEPLSRIPPEMLYALPPTQGGAELRRNLFWIAYSLERIINASNVWPMILDDANCSQIMPCSLNDFEASKYVSTQGRQHILSHQMLISHPPLATDSFTLYIKASILLGKVKTFNCRFRYRYTYGDPQLSDPATSLENEPTKIDPRTTEEFQALDRMTEDFLTSIPGDFKDPVGVHTGSRLDPTLYIAHILPHMASIALHDPHANVFSAHDVSAQKLLKAARAILDLIYKVSGTAFDLIFLDHASSTAWFVAGVTLIRFLAAKTAQKDEFEIERLKQELAAVRFILGNLGDRTGVGLRQIKLLEMVESIEMGPHSSANRITVTEAA
;
A
#
# COMPACT_ATOMS: atom_id res chain seq x y z
N MET A 1 -9.60 40.19 -0.79
CA MET A 1 -8.32 40.69 -0.26
C MET A 1 -7.24 40.17 -1.20
N THR A 2 -6.67 41.04 -2.03
CA THR A 2 -5.71 40.65 -3.07
C THR A 2 -4.39 40.24 -2.42
N LEU A 3 -4.02 38.96 -2.55
CA LEU A 3 -2.72 38.44 -2.11
C LEU A 3 -1.62 39.22 -2.84
N SER A 4 -0.69 39.83 -2.10
CA SER A 4 0.47 40.51 -2.69
C SER A 4 1.33 39.49 -3.44
N THR A 5 1.39 39.61 -4.77
CA THR A 5 2.16 38.73 -5.67
C THR A 5 3.67 38.81 -5.45
N ALA A 6 4.16 39.85 -4.75
CA ALA A 6 5.59 40.07 -4.52
C ALA A 6 6.23 39.09 -3.52
N ALA A 7 5.44 38.38 -2.71
CA ALA A 7 5.92 37.44 -1.69
C ALA A 7 5.52 35.97 -1.95
N TRP A 8 4.93 35.67 -3.11
CA TRP A 8 4.50 34.31 -3.46
C TRP A 8 5.71 33.37 -3.63
N PRO A 9 5.67 32.12 -3.12
CA PRO A 9 6.82 31.24 -3.22
C PRO A 9 7.19 30.96 -4.68
N PRO A 10 8.49 30.93 -5.03
CA PRO A 10 8.91 30.60 -6.38
C PRO A 10 8.46 29.18 -6.73
N ASN A 11 8.15 28.95 -8.00
CA ASN A 11 7.74 27.65 -8.56
C ASN A 11 6.40 27.11 -8.02
N ILE A 12 5.68 27.84 -7.16
CA ILE A 12 4.29 27.52 -6.81
C ILE A 12 3.38 28.21 -7.83
N PRO A 13 2.32 27.54 -8.35
CA PRO A 13 1.45 28.13 -9.35
C PRO A 13 0.70 29.34 -8.80
N ALA A 14 0.06 30.10 -9.68
CA ALA A 14 -0.79 31.22 -9.26
C ALA A 14 -1.82 30.77 -8.20
N PRO A 15 -2.17 31.64 -7.23
CA PRO A 15 -3.06 31.28 -6.12
C PRO A 15 -4.34 30.57 -6.55
N GLU A 16 -4.97 31.01 -7.64
CA GLU A 16 -6.20 30.44 -8.17
C GLU A 16 -6.03 28.97 -8.58
N LEU A 17 -4.94 28.67 -9.31
CA LEU A 17 -4.62 27.30 -9.70
C LEU A 17 -4.25 26.45 -8.48
N LEU A 18 -3.46 26.99 -7.54
CA LEU A 18 -3.12 26.26 -6.32
C LEU A 18 -4.36 25.90 -5.51
N HIS A 19 -5.30 26.83 -5.32
CA HIS A 19 -6.57 26.57 -4.62
C HIS A 19 -7.37 25.46 -5.31
N HIS A 20 -7.46 25.49 -6.65
CA HIS A 20 -8.11 24.41 -7.42
C HIS A 20 -7.44 23.05 -7.17
N LEU A 21 -6.11 22.99 -7.21
CA LEU A 21 -5.36 21.75 -7.00
C LEU A 21 -5.53 21.20 -5.56
N VAL A 22 -5.58 22.09 -4.56
CA VAL A 22 -5.85 21.73 -3.17
C VAL A 22 -7.25 21.13 -3.02
N GLU A 23 -8.27 21.77 -3.57
CA GLU A 23 -9.65 21.23 -3.54
C GLU A 23 -9.78 19.92 -4.31
N THR A 24 -9.04 19.78 -5.41
CA THR A 24 -8.96 18.54 -6.19
C THR A 24 -8.41 17.39 -5.33
N VAL A 25 -7.34 17.59 -4.57
CA VAL A 25 -6.79 16.54 -3.67
C VAL A 25 -7.83 16.11 -2.63
N PHE A 26 -8.50 17.05 -1.97
CA PHE A 26 -9.52 16.70 -0.97
C PHE A 26 -10.74 15.99 -1.57
N SER A 27 -11.08 16.27 -2.82
CA SER A 27 -12.25 15.70 -3.48
C SER A 27 -11.98 14.34 -4.11
N CYS A 28 -10.74 14.10 -4.58
CA CYS A 28 -10.42 12.98 -5.45
C CYS A 28 -9.55 11.90 -4.78
N VAL A 29 -8.84 12.24 -3.69
CA VAL A 29 -7.89 11.31 -3.04
C VAL A 29 -8.51 10.74 -1.76
N PRO A 30 -8.78 9.42 -1.65
CA PRO A 30 -9.58 8.81 -0.58
C PRO A 30 -9.19 9.18 0.86
N LEU A 31 -7.89 9.31 1.14
CA LEU A 31 -7.36 9.57 2.48
C LEU A 31 -6.84 11.00 2.66
N ALA A 32 -7.08 11.92 1.72
CA ALA A 32 -6.56 13.29 1.80
C ALA A 32 -7.07 14.04 3.05
N SER A 33 -8.37 13.97 3.36
CA SER A 33 -8.93 14.62 4.56
C SER A 33 -8.51 13.96 5.87
N ARG A 34 -7.93 12.75 5.83
CA ARG A 34 -7.28 12.13 7.00
C ARG A 34 -5.83 12.59 7.12
N LEU A 35 -5.14 12.67 5.99
CA LEU A 35 -3.75 13.07 5.89
C LEU A 35 -3.54 14.54 6.27
N ILE A 36 -4.45 15.41 5.83
CA ILE A 36 -4.39 16.86 6.00
C ILE A 36 -5.72 17.30 6.62
N HIS A 37 -5.67 18.04 7.72
CA HIS A 37 -6.87 18.61 8.32
C HIS A 37 -7.40 19.76 7.45
N ARG A 38 -8.41 19.47 6.62
CA ARG A 38 -8.91 20.36 5.56
C ARG A 38 -9.26 21.78 6.05
N PRO A 39 -10.06 21.98 7.12
CA PRO A 39 -10.44 23.33 7.56
C PRO A 39 -9.22 24.18 7.94
N THR A 40 -8.29 23.61 8.71
CA THR A 40 -7.06 24.32 9.11
C THR A 40 -6.16 24.60 7.92
N PHE A 41 -6.02 23.65 7.00
CA PHE A 41 -5.17 23.82 5.83
C PHE A 41 -5.67 24.95 4.92
N LEU A 42 -6.97 24.97 4.62
CA LEU A 42 -7.57 26.03 3.79
C LEU A 42 -7.49 27.40 4.47
N ALA A 43 -7.72 27.47 5.79
CA ALA A 43 -7.57 28.71 6.55
C ALA A 43 -6.10 29.21 6.55
N ASN A 44 -5.14 28.29 6.65
CA ASN A 44 -3.73 28.61 6.60
C ASN A 44 -3.25 29.03 5.21
N LEU A 45 -3.83 28.45 4.15
CA LEU A 45 -3.51 28.81 2.77
C LEU A 45 -3.92 30.26 2.41
N GLN A 46 -4.91 30.82 3.12
CA GLN A 46 -5.32 32.23 2.96
C GLN A 46 -4.36 33.22 3.62
N LYS A 47 -3.42 32.76 4.46
CA LYS A 47 -2.45 33.62 5.13
C LYS A 47 -1.36 34.08 4.14
N PRO A 48 -0.64 35.18 4.42
CA PRO A 48 0.51 35.57 3.61
C PRO A 48 1.58 34.46 3.58
N PRO A 49 2.28 34.22 2.46
CA PRO A 49 3.32 33.18 2.37
C PRO A 49 4.49 33.32 3.35
N THR A 50 4.67 34.51 3.93
CA THR A 50 5.68 34.79 4.97
C THR A 50 5.23 34.38 6.38
N SER A 51 3.96 33.98 6.55
CA SER A 51 3.41 33.53 7.83
C SER A 51 3.96 32.14 8.20
N VAL A 52 4.29 31.94 9.48
CA VAL A 52 4.70 30.64 10.03
C VAL A 52 3.61 29.57 9.86
N ASP A 53 2.35 30.00 9.82
CA ASP A 53 1.22 29.08 9.64
C ASP A 53 0.91 28.78 8.18
N PHE A 54 1.49 29.51 7.21
CA PHE A 54 1.26 29.22 5.80
C PHE A 54 1.79 27.82 5.47
N PRO A 55 1.09 27.00 4.65
CA PRO A 55 1.55 25.67 4.31
C PRO A 55 2.95 25.70 3.71
N HIS A 56 3.82 24.83 4.21
CA HIS A 56 5.20 24.75 3.77
C HIS A 56 5.25 24.32 2.30
N VAL A 57 6.23 24.83 1.55
CA VAL A 57 6.30 24.64 0.10
C VAL A 57 6.40 23.17 -0.33
N ASN A 58 6.97 22.30 0.52
CA ASN A 58 7.05 20.86 0.24
C ASN A 58 5.66 20.22 0.02
N ILE A 59 4.70 20.45 0.90
CA ILE A 59 3.37 19.87 0.80
C ILE A 59 2.59 20.52 -0.34
N LEU A 60 2.80 21.82 -0.59
CA LEU A 60 2.20 22.49 -1.75
C LEU A 60 2.68 21.89 -3.07
N HIS A 61 3.98 21.64 -3.21
CA HIS A 61 4.52 20.95 -4.38
C HIS A 61 3.99 19.52 -4.51
N ALA A 62 3.92 18.76 -3.41
CA ALA A 62 3.35 17.41 -3.42
C ALA A 62 1.88 17.40 -3.85
N ILE A 63 1.08 18.35 -3.35
CA ILE A 63 -0.32 18.56 -3.76
C ILE A 63 -0.38 18.87 -5.25
N CYS A 64 0.44 19.79 -5.76
CA CYS A 64 0.44 20.13 -7.18
C CYS A 64 0.73 18.91 -8.06
N ALA A 65 1.75 18.12 -7.70
CA ALA A 65 2.10 16.91 -8.43
C ALA A 65 0.95 15.89 -8.42
N LEU A 66 0.40 15.57 -7.25
CA LEU A 66 -0.66 14.56 -7.13
C LEU A 66 -1.98 15.03 -7.77
N ALA A 67 -2.41 16.26 -7.50
CA ALA A 67 -3.65 16.84 -8.02
C ALA A 67 -3.72 16.84 -9.55
N SER A 68 -2.57 17.04 -10.21
CA SER A 68 -2.48 17.07 -11.66
C SER A 68 -3.01 15.79 -12.32
N LEU A 69 -2.99 14.65 -11.63
CA LEU A 69 -3.55 13.39 -12.15
C LEU A 69 -5.08 13.42 -12.28
N TYR A 70 -5.74 14.30 -11.53
CA TYR A 70 -7.20 14.32 -11.37
C TYR A 70 -7.86 15.54 -12.03
N THR A 71 -7.09 16.51 -12.53
CA THR A 71 -7.63 17.73 -13.15
C THR A 71 -7.24 17.86 -14.62
N PRO A 72 -8.17 18.22 -15.51
CA PRO A 72 -7.85 18.51 -16.90
C PRO A 72 -7.21 19.90 -17.09
N ILE A 73 -7.20 20.74 -16.06
CA ILE A 73 -6.65 22.11 -16.13
C ILE A 73 -5.14 22.09 -16.36
N VAL A 74 -4.46 21.08 -15.83
CA VAL A 74 -3.03 20.85 -16.05
C VAL A 74 -2.88 19.85 -17.19
N THR A 75 -2.41 20.31 -18.34
CA THR A 75 -2.20 19.44 -19.51
C THR A 75 -0.92 18.62 -19.33
N HIS A 76 -1.05 17.29 -19.28
CA HIS A 76 0.08 16.36 -19.37
C HIS A 76 0.56 16.31 -20.82
N ILE A 77 1.79 16.75 -21.09
CA ILE A 77 2.32 16.82 -22.46
C ILE A 77 2.82 15.46 -22.96
N ASN A 78 3.08 14.50 -22.07
CA ASN A 78 3.71 13.24 -22.48
C ASN A 78 2.80 12.02 -22.25
N PRO A 79 2.69 11.11 -23.24
CA PRO A 79 2.24 9.76 -23.00
C PRO A 79 3.12 9.13 -21.91
N ILE A 80 2.54 8.27 -21.08
CA ILE A 80 3.26 7.51 -20.05
C ILE A 80 4.31 6.64 -20.77
N ASP A 81 5.55 7.12 -20.88
CA ASP A 81 6.63 6.36 -21.52
C ASP A 81 7.11 5.27 -20.55
N LEU A 82 6.59 4.07 -20.76
CA LEU A 82 6.88 2.88 -19.97
C LEU A 82 8.19 2.19 -20.39
N ASN A 83 9.00 2.80 -21.27
CA ASN A 83 10.33 2.27 -21.59
C ASN A 83 11.33 2.33 -20.42
N VAL A 84 10.94 2.92 -19.29
CA VAL A 84 11.65 2.78 -18.01
C VAL A 84 11.48 1.35 -17.47
N GLY A 85 12.26 0.44 -18.05
CA GLY A 85 12.71 -0.83 -17.50
C GLY A 85 11.65 -1.72 -16.86
N VAL A 86 11.23 -2.74 -17.63
CA VAL A 86 10.66 -4.01 -17.13
C VAL A 86 11.38 -4.55 -15.86
N ARG A 87 12.65 -4.19 -15.67
CA ARG A 87 13.49 -4.50 -14.51
C ARG A 87 12.95 -3.96 -13.18
N GLY A 88 12.55 -2.69 -13.09
CA GLY A 88 11.95 -2.13 -11.86
C GLY A 88 10.56 -2.71 -11.61
N ALA A 89 9.87 -3.09 -12.68
CA ALA A 89 8.55 -3.70 -12.62
C ALA A 89 8.58 -5.12 -12.03
N ALA A 90 9.61 -5.91 -12.34
CA ALA A 90 9.85 -7.22 -11.75
C ALA A 90 10.15 -7.19 -10.24
N MET A 91 10.95 -6.22 -9.77
CA MET A 91 11.34 -6.12 -8.35
C MET A 91 10.13 -5.90 -7.41
N ALA A 92 9.14 -5.13 -7.85
CA ALA A 92 7.95 -4.82 -7.07
C ALA A 92 7.03 -6.01 -6.79
N ASN A 93 7.05 -7.00 -7.67
CA ASN A 93 6.24 -8.23 -7.61
C ASN A 93 7.15 -9.47 -7.52
N ALA A 94 8.39 -9.32 -7.05
CA ALA A 94 9.37 -10.41 -6.99
C ALA A 94 8.92 -11.58 -6.08
N GLY A 95 7.98 -11.34 -5.15
CA GLY A 95 7.37 -12.42 -4.38
C GLY A 95 6.36 -13.27 -5.16
N VAL A 96 5.96 -12.82 -6.36
CA VAL A 96 4.91 -13.41 -7.20
C VAL A 96 5.47 -13.88 -8.56
N VAL A 97 6.52 -13.22 -9.08
CA VAL A 97 7.13 -13.55 -10.38
C VAL A 97 8.44 -14.30 -10.18
N ASN A 98 8.44 -15.62 -10.39
CA ASN A 98 9.65 -16.46 -10.41
C ASN A 98 10.28 -16.46 -11.81
N GLY A 99 11.02 -15.41 -12.15
CA GLY A 99 11.81 -15.32 -13.37
C GLY A 99 13.24 -14.90 -13.07
N GLY A 100 14.23 -15.63 -13.60
CA GLY A 100 15.64 -15.20 -13.54
C GLY A 100 15.83 -13.96 -14.40
N PHE A 101 16.02 -12.80 -13.77
CA PHE A 101 16.35 -11.55 -14.46
C PHE A 101 17.87 -11.46 -14.66
N GLU A 102 18.31 -10.99 -15.83
CA GLU A 102 19.73 -10.74 -16.07
C GLU A 102 20.31 -9.76 -15.03
N PRO A 103 21.47 -10.08 -14.41
CA PRO A 103 22.15 -9.18 -13.50
C PRO A 103 22.48 -7.83 -14.17
N TYR A 104 22.30 -6.72 -13.44
CA TYR A 104 22.85 -5.44 -13.86
C TYR A 104 24.38 -5.49 -13.78
N VAL A 105 25.04 -5.20 -14.90
CA VAL A 105 26.48 -4.99 -14.96
C VAL A 105 26.70 -3.49 -15.22
N PRO A 106 27.19 -2.71 -14.25
CA PRO A 106 27.48 -1.30 -14.48
C PRO A 106 28.53 -1.19 -15.59
N ARG A 107 28.24 -0.44 -16.66
CA ARG A 107 29.22 -0.16 -17.71
C ARG A 107 29.20 1.33 -18.09
N ARG A 108 30.10 2.04 -17.40
CA ARG A 108 30.87 3.25 -17.81
C ARG A 108 30.31 4.59 -17.33
N VAL A 109 31.21 5.58 -17.42
CA VAL A 109 31.05 7.01 -17.07
C VAL A 109 29.85 7.69 -17.77
N ASP A 110 29.29 7.04 -18.80
CA ASP A 110 28.03 7.39 -19.48
C ASP A 110 26.77 6.93 -18.72
N ASP A 111 26.91 6.20 -17.59
CA ASP A 111 25.90 6.01 -16.54
C ASP A 111 25.67 7.29 -15.71
N ARG A 112 26.20 8.45 -16.17
CA ARG A 112 25.41 9.67 -16.04
C ARG A 112 24.11 9.37 -16.77
N GLU A 113 23.13 8.85 -16.05
CA GLU A 113 21.73 9.15 -16.28
C GLU A 113 21.66 10.68 -16.38
N ILE A 114 21.96 11.21 -17.56
CA ILE A 114 21.16 12.25 -18.12
C ILE A 114 19.79 11.63 -18.01
N ASP A 115 19.05 12.11 -17.02
CA ASP A 115 17.62 12.03 -16.87
C ASP A 115 16.98 12.38 -18.22
N THR A 116 17.03 11.42 -19.14
CA THR A 116 16.43 11.47 -20.48
C THR A 116 14.92 11.29 -20.35
N ASP A 117 14.43 10.95 -19.15
CA ASP A 117 13.15 11.37 -18.57
C ASP A 117 13.14 12.92 -18.44
N SER A 118 13.20 13.57 -19.60
CA SER A 118 12.88 14.98 -19.84
C SER A 118 11.38 15.24 -19.62
N GLU A 119 10.81 14.71 -18.55
CA GLU A 119 9.50 15.07 -18.04
C GLU A 119 9.65 16.44 -17.36
N PHE A 120 9.76 17.49 -18.18
CA PHE A 120 9.50 18.88 -17.78
C PHE A 120 8.00 19.14 -17.62
N ASP A 121 7.19 18.08 -17.49
CA ASP A 121 5.77 18.23 -17.22
C ASP A 121 5.56 18.81 -15.81
N PHE A 122 4.40 19.43 -15.64
CA PHE A 122 4.05 20.10 -14.41
C PHE A 122 4.23 19.19 -13.18
N ALA A 123 3.74 17.95 -13.27
CA ALA A 123 3.75 17.03 -12.15
C ALA A 123 5.18 16.64 -11.72
N SER A 124 6.05 16.33 -12.69
CA SER A 124 7.42 15.89 -12.47
C SER A 124 8.31 17.03 -11.95
N LEU A 125 8.09 18.26 -12.40
CA LEU A 125 8.76 19.42 -11.82
C LEU A 125 8.34 19.64 -10.37
N HIS A 126 7.03 19.58 -10.09
CA HIS A 126 6.53 19.75 -8.74
C HIS A 126 7.02 18.64 -7.79
N ILE A 127 7.10 17.38 -8.21
CA ILE A 127 7.61 16.33 -7.31
C ILE A 127 9.12 16.49 -7.02
N ARG A 128 9.90 16.96 -8.00
CA ARG A 128 11.34 17.26 -7.81
C ARG A 128 11.55 18.44 -6.85
N TRP A 129 10.76 19.49 -6.98
CA TRP A 129 10.80 20.62 -6.05
C TRP A 129 10.33 20.21 -4.65
N CYS A 130 9.34 19.34 -4.54
CA CYS A 130 8.93 18.73 -3.27
C CYS A 130 10.10 18.00 -2.61
N GLU A 131 10.82 17.15 -3.35
CA GLU A 131 11.99 16.42 -2.83
C GLU A 131 13.09 17.36 -2.36
N ALA A 132 13.42 18.38 -3.17
CA ALA A 132 14.42 19.40 -2.80
C ALA A 132 14.00 20.16 -1.53
N ALA A 133 12.73 20.57 -1.44
CA ALA A 133 12.19 21.26 -0.27
C ALA A 133 12.20 20.37 0.98
N ASN A 134 11.84 19.08 0.86
CA ASN A 134 11.93 18.12 1.97
C ASN A 134 13.36 17.96 2.47
N ARG A 135 14.35 17.84 1.57
CA ARG A 135 15.76 17.75 1.97
C ARG A 135 16.23 18.98 2.74
N ILE A 136 15.79 20.18 2.36
CA ILE A 136 16.14 21.42 3.07
C ILE A 136 15.43 21.48 4.42
N ALA A 137 14.13 21.18 4.46
CA ALA A 137 13.33 21.19 5.69
C ALA A 137 13.86 20.18 6.72
N LEU A 138 14.25 18.99 6.26
CA LEU A 138 14.84 17.95 7.10
C LEU A 138 16.14 18.40 7.77
N ARG A 139 17.04 19.05 7.00
CA ARG A 139 18.30 19.60 7.56
C ARG A 139 18.05 20.65 8.65
N ARG A 140 16.91 21.34 8.58
CA ARG A 140 16.52 22.38 9.54
C ARG A 140 15.64 21.87 10.68
N GLY A 141 15.14 20.64 10.59
CA GLY A 141 14.14 20.12 11.53
C GLY A 141 12.80 20.86 11.46
N ASP A 142 12.45 21.44 10.30
CA ASP A 142 11.31 22.35 10.14
C ASP A 142 10.09 21.66 9.50
N ALA A 143 8.87 22.06 9.85
CA ALA A 143 7.61 21.59 9.25
C ALA A 143 7.48 20.05 9.14
N VAL A 144 8.03 19.29 10.09
CA VAL A 144 8.16 17.83 9.96
C VAL A 144 6.84 17.08 9.76
N PRO A 145 5.71 17.42 10.42
CA PRO A 145 4.42 16.81 10.07
C PRO A 145 4.07 16.98 8.58
N GLN A 146 4.36 18.15 8.00
CA GLN A 146 4.12 18.42 6.58
C GLN A 146 5.14 17.72 5.67
N GLN A 147 6.36 17.43 6.15
CA GLN A 147 7.29 16.54 5.44
C GLN A 147 6.72 15.12 5.33
N ILE A 148 6.16 14.55 6.40
CA ILE A 148 5.52 13.23 6.36
C ILE A 148 4.33 13.25 5.40
N GLN A 149 3.49 14.29 5.46
CA GLN A 149 2.37 14.47 4.52
C GLN A 149 2.85 14.51 3.07
N ALA A 150 3.87 15.32 2.78
CA ALA A 150 4.48 15.42 1.46
C ALA A 150 5.05 14.07 0.99
N CYS A 151 5.62 13.27 1.91
CA CYS A 151 6.11 11.94 1.57
C CYS A 151 5.02 10.96 1.19
N ILE A 152 3.91 10.95 1.93
CA ILE A 152 2.75 10.11 1.64
C ILE A 152 2.13 10.51 0.29
N LEU A 153 1.94 11.81 0.04
CA LEU A 153 1.45 12.32 -1.25
C LEU A 153 2.38 11.95 -2.40
N GLY A 154 3.69 12.09 -2.21
CA GLY A 154 4.71 11.73 -3.21
C GLY A 154 4.71 10.23 -3.51
N ALA A 155 4.55 9.39 -2.48
CA ALA A 155 4.40 7.95 -2.65
C ALA A 155 3.15 7.60 -3.46
N TRP A 156 1.99 8.19 -3.15
CA TRP A 156 0.76 8.01 -3.95
C TRP A 156 0.94 8.48 -5.40
N PHE A 157 1.60 9.61 -5.63
CA PHE A 157 1.90 10.11 -6.97
C PHE A 157 2.74 9.10 -7.77
N HIS A 158 3.88 8.68 -7.23
CA HIS A 158 4.76 7.73 -7.89
C HIS A 158 4.10 6.35 -8.08
N TYR A 159 3.29 5.93 -7.11
CA TYR A 159 2.52 4.71 -7.22
C TYR A 159 1.57 4.78 -8.41
N SER A 160 0.79 5.86 -8.53
CA SER A 160 -0.14 6.11 -9.63
C SER A 160 0.54 6.15 -11.01
N ARG A 161 1.75 6.70 -11.06
CA ARG A 161 2.60 6.75 -12.27
C ARG A 161 3.25 5.40 -12.61
N GLY A 162 3.07 4.36 -11.80
CA GLY A 162 3.72 3.06 -11.97
C GLY A 162 5.22 3.05 -11.63
N LYS A 163 5.77 4.15 -11.08
CA LYS A 163 7.18 4.28 -10.66
C LYS A 163 7.36 3.68 -9.25
N PHE A 164 7.25 2.36 -9.14
CA PHE A 164 7.17 1.64 -7.85
C PHE A 164 8.39 1.84 -6.93
N VAL A 165 9.61 1.82 -7.46
CA VAL A 165 10.83 2.02 -6.65
C VAL A 165 10.83 3.41 -6.00
N HIS A 166 10.39 4.43 -6.75
CA HIS A 166 10.20 5.77 -6.20
C HIS A 166 9.09 5.77 -5.14
N ALA A 167 7.93 5.16 -5.42
CA ALA A 167 6.83 5.07 -4.47
C ALA A 167 7.28 4.47 -3.12
N LEU A 168 8.09 3.40 -3.18
CA LEU A 168 8.71 2.83 -1.99
C LEU A 168 9.67 3.80 -1.32
N GLY A 169 10.62 4.41 -2.05
CA GLY A 169 11.59 5.34 -1.46
C GLY A 169 10.93 6.47 -0.66
N TRP A 170 9.85 7.04 -1.21
CA TRP A 170 9.04 8.05 -0.54
C TRP A 170 8.27 7.50 0.67
N SER A 171 7.66 6.31 0.55
CA SER A 171 6.97 5.64 1.66
C SER A 171 7.93 5.33 2.81
N VAL A 172 9.13 4.82 2.50
CA VAL A 172 10.20 4.49 3.45
C VAL A 172 10.68 5.74 4.18
N HIS A 173 10.87 6.85 3.47
CA HIS A 173 11.27 8.11 4.07
C HIS A 173 10.22 8.61 5.07
N GLY A 174 8.94 8.60 4.68
CA GLY A 174 7.82 8.94 5.56
C GLY A 174 7.73 8.02 6.79
N ALA A 175 7.83 6.70 6.59
CA ALA A 175 7.80 5.69 7.66
C ALA A 175 8.96 5.86 8.65
N ARG A 176 10.16 6.22 8.17
CA ARG A 176 11.30 6.50 9.05
C ARG A 176 11.03 7.74 9.93
N LEU A 177 10.48 8.80 9.33
CA LEU A 177 10.16 10.04 10.05
C LEU A 177 9.13 9.80 11.17
N VAL A 178 8.07 9.01 10.94
CA VAL A 178 7.07 8.76 11.99
C VAL A 178 7.69 8.09 13.23
N GLY A 179 8.64 7.17 13.06
CA GLY A 179 9.35 6.52 14.16
C GLY A 179 10.30 7.47 14.90
N THR A 180 11.06 8.29 14.17
CA THR A 180 11.99 9.28 14.78
C THR A 180 11.29 10.36 15.62
N LEU A 181 9.99 10.55 15.39
CA LEU A 181 9.14 11.50 16.09
C LEU A 181 8.28 10.87 17.18
N GLY A 182 8.40 9.55 17.40
CA GLY A 182 7.60 8.84 18.39
C GLY A 182 6.12 8.73 18.03
N LEU A 183 5.72 8.98 16.77
CA LEU A 183 4.31 8.90 16.36
C LEU A 183 3.79 7.45 16.35
N ASN A 184 4.68 6.47 16.44
CA ASN A 184 4.36 5.06 16.63
C ASN A 184 3.98 4.71 18.07
N THR A 185 4.21 5.61 19.03
CA THR A 185 3.97 5.37 20.46
C THR A 185 2.73 6.12 20.97
N SER A 186 2.03 5.52 21.93
CA SER A 186 0.97 6.17 22.71
C SER A 186 1.41 6.37 24.17
N PRO A 187 0.76 7.30 24.91
CA PRO A 187 1.06 7.52 26.32
C PRO A 187 0.96 6.23 27.15
N GLY A 188 1.94 5.98 28.01
CA GLY A 188 2.08 4.75 28.82
C GLY A 188 2.92 3.64 28.18
N PHE A 189 3.37 3.82 26.93
CA PHE A 189 4.27 2.91 26.22
C PHE A 189 5.59 3.59 25.87
N GLU A 190 6.02 4.54 26.70
CA GLU A 190 7.28 5.24 26.51
C GLU A 190 8.49 4.30 26.69
N PRO A 191 9.59 4.53 25.95
CA PRO A 191 10.80 3.74 26.11
C PRO A 191 11.35 3.82 27.53
N LEU A 192 11.83 2.68 28.05
CA LEU A 192 12.57 2.65 29.31
C LEU A 192 13.89 3.40 29.14
N SER A 193 13.97 4.60 29.72
CA SER A 193 15.13 5.47 29.60
C SER A 193 15.31 6.31 30.86
N ARG A 194 16.56 6.66 31.15
CA ARG A 194 16.88 7.68 32.17
C ARG A 194 16.60 9.09 31.68
N ILE A 195 16.57 9.27 30.36
CA ILE A 195 16.29 10.54 29.69
C ILE A 195 14.76 10.65 29.52
N PRO A 196 14.16 11.82 29.81
CA PRO A 196 12.73 12.03 29.61
C PRO A 196 12.28 11.65 28.18
N PRO A 197 11.11 11.01 28.00
CA PRO A 197 10.62 10.58 26.69
C PRO A 197 10.61 11.70 25.65
N GLU A 198 10.33 12.94 26.05
CA GLU A 198 10.28 14.11 25.18
C GLU A 198 11.64 14.44 24.54
N MET A 199 12.73 14.03 25.18
CA MET A 199 14.11 14.23 24.70
C MET A 199 14.62 13.05 23.86
N LEU A 200 13.88 11.93 23.81
CA LEU A 200 14.24 10.76 22.99
C LEU A 200 13.77 10.90 21.54
N TYR A 201 12.85 11.83 21.28
CA TYR A 201 12.28 12.08 19.96
C TYR A 201 12.81 13.38 19.39
N ALA A 202 13.09 13.38 18.08
CA ALA A 202 13.75 14.51 17.41
C ALA A 202 12.96 15.82 17.51
N LEU A 203 11.62 15.74 17.62
CA LEU A 203 10.73 16.85 17.89
C LEU A 203 9.56 16.36 18.75
N PRO A 204 9.52 16.66 20.06
CA PRO A 204 8.40 16.28 20.90
C PRO A 204 7.10 16.90 20.34
N PRO A 205 5.98 16.17 20.37
CA PRO A 205 4.72 16.67 19.85
C PRO A 205 4.31 17.94 20.60
N THR A 206 4.12 19.03 19.85
CA THR A 206 3.42 20.23 20.37
C THR A 206 2.01 19.84 20.82
N GLN A 207 1.45 20.49 21.85
CA GLN A 207 0.16 20.13 22.47
C GLN A 207 -1.07 20.21 21.52
N GLY A 208 -0.90 20.57 20.24
CA GLY A 208 -1.94 20.61 19.21
C GLY A 208 -1.76 19.56 18.11
N GLY A 209 -2.87 19.12 17.52
CA GLY A 209 -2.85 18.22 16.35
C GLY A 209 -2.55 16.75 16.67
N ALA A 210 -2.85 16.28 17.87
CA ALA A 210 -2.63 14.89 18.28
C ALA A 210 -3.35 13.88 17.36
N GLU A 211 -4.60 14.15 16.95
CA GLU A 211 -5.33 13.31 15.99
C GLU A 211 -4.70 13.34 14.60
N LEU A 212 -4.22 14.50 14.13
CA LEU A 212 -3.53 14.59 12.85
C LEU A 212 -2.29 13.70 12.85
N ARG A 213 -1.47 13.78 13.90
CA ARG A 213 -0.26 12.95 14.06
C ARG A 213 -0.60 11.45 14.10
N ARG A 214 -1.72 11.06 14.72
CA ARG A 214 -2.22 9.68 14.69
C ARG A 214 -2.63 9.24 13.30
N ASN A 215 -3.32 10.08 12.54
CA ASN A 215 -3.61 9.81 11.14
C ASN A 215 -2.31 9.69 10.32
N LEU A 216 -1.32 10.57 10.52
CA LEU A 216 -0.03 10.48 9.82
C LEU A 216 0.65 9.14 10.06
N PHE A 217 0.71 8.68 11.31
CA PHE A 217 1.28 7.38 11.64
C PHE A 217 0.51 6.26 10.92
N TRP A 218 -0.82 6.21 11.05
CA TRP A 218 -1.59 5.09 10.50
C TRP A 218 -1.63 5.07 8.97
N ILE A 219 -1.60 6.22 8.30
CA ILE A 219 -1.51 6.29 6.85
C ILE A 219 -0.11 5.85 6.39
N ALA A 220 0.97 6.36 7.01
CA ALA A 220 2.33 5.92 6.69
C ALA A 220 2.51 4.41 6.94
N TYR A 221 1.99 3.92 8.07
CA TYR A 221 1.97 2.52 8.45
C TYR A 221 1.28 1.70 7.35
N SER A 222 0.04 2.02 7.02
CA SER A 222 -0.77 1.23 6.08
C SER A 222 -0.18 1.25 4.66
N LEU A 223 0.26 2.43 4.20
CA LEU A 223 0.90 2.62 2.90
C LEU A 223 2.14 1.74 2.75
N GLU A 224 2.99 1.66 3.79
CA GLU A 224 4.16 0.79 3.78
C GLU A 224 3.77 -0.68 3.60
N ARG A 225 2.75 -1.17 4.32
CA ARG A 225 2.32 -2.59 4.24
C ARG A 225 1.80 -2.91 2.86
N ILE A 226 0.99 -2.00 2.31
CA ILE A 226 0.35 -2.17 1.01
C ILE A 226 1.38 -2.15 -0.12
N ILE A 227 2.28 -1.17 -0.15
CA ILE A 227 3.36 -1.13 -1.14
C ILE A 227 4.24 -2.37 -1.03
N ASN A 228 4.53 -2.83 0.18
CA ASN A 228 5.40 -3.98 0.37
C ASN A 228 4.71 -5.34 0.20
N ALA A 229 3.40 -5.40 -0.01
CA ALA A 229 2.63 -6.65 -0.01
C ALA A 229 3.12 -7.69 -1.05
N SER A 230 3.67 -7.24 -2.17
CA SER A 230 4.06 -8.09 -3.32
C SER A 230 5.57 -8.29 -3.48
N ASN A 231 6.39 -7.77 -2.55
CA ASN A 231 7.85 -7.87 -2.60
C ASN A 231 8.43 -8.62 -1.38
N VAL A 232 9.71 -8.96 -1.46
CA VAL A 232 10.45 -9.68 -0.40
C VAL A 232 11.19 -8.75 0.57
N TRP A 233 11.07 -7.43 0.39
CA TRP A 233 11.80 -6.46 1.19
C TRP A 233 11.23 -6.34 2.61
N PRO A 234 12.09 -6.13 3.62
CA PRO A 234 11.65 -5.99 5.00
C PRO A 234 10.85 -4.70 5.18
N MET A 235 9.82 -4.75 6.01
CA MET A 235 9.13 -3.55 6.48
C MET A 235 9.98 -2.82 7.53
N ILE A 236 9.93 -1.49 7.55
CA ILE A 236 10.71 -0.64 8.45
C ILE A 236 10.02 -0.52 9.81
N LEU A 237 8.70 -0.39 9.82
CA LEU A 237 7.94 -0.32 11.07
C LEU A 237 7.67 -1.73 11.57
N ASP A 238 8.31 -2.14 12.68
CA ASP A 238 7.98 -3.39 13.36
C ASP A 238 6.70 -3.20 14.20
N ASP A 239 5.75 -4.12 14.06
CA ASP A 239 4.50 -4.13 14.81
C ASP A 239 4.73 -4.18 16.33
N ALA A 240 5.80 -4.85 16.78
CA ALA A 240 6.16 -4.92 18.19
C ALA A 240 6.52 -3.55 18.78
N ASN A 241 6.93 -2.60 17.94
CA ASN A 241 7.31 -1.24 18.33
C ASN A 241 6.17 -0.23 18.12
N CYS A 242 4.97 -0.69 17.77
CA CYS A 242 3.82 0.15 17.51
C CYS A 242 2.85 0.03 18.69
N SER A 243 2.65 1.12 19.44
CA SER A 243 1.63 1.21 20.50
C SER A 243 0.60 2.30 20.23
N GLN A 244 0.69 2.98 19.07
CA GLN A 244 -0.23 4.03 18.70
C GLN A 244 -1.69 3.55 18.71
N ILE A 245 -2.59 4.41 19.21
CA ILE A 245 -4.02 4.14 19.29
C ILE A 245 -4.72 4.46 17.96
N MET A 246 -5.82 3.76 17.70
CA MET A 246 -6.66 3.96 16.51
C MET A 246 -7.19 5.41 16.43
N PRO A 247 -7.35 5.95 15.21
CA PRO A 247 -7.80 7.32 14.98
C PRO A 247 -9.28 7.50 15.38
N CYS A 248 -9.72 8.76 15.54
CA CYS A 248 -11.15 9.06 15.70
C CYS A 248 -11.88 9.01 14.35
N SER A 249 -13.20 9.20 14.35
CA SER A 249 -13.98 9.30 13.11
C SER A 249 -13.54 10.50 12.25
N LEU A 250 -13.78 10.45 10.94
CA LEU A 250 -13.43 11.58 10.06
C LEU A 250 -14.20 12.84 10.45
N ASN A 251 -15.48 12.68 10.78
CA ASN A 251 -16.36 13.77 11.18
C ASN A 251 -15.86 14.44 12.46
N ASP A 252 -15.47 13.67 13.48
CA ASP A 252 -14.91 14.25 14.71
C ASP A 252 -13.56 14.91 14.45
N PHE A 253 -12.73 14.33 13.58
CA PHE A 253 -11.44 14.89 13.18
C PHE A 253 -11.61 16.25 12.50
N GLU A 254 -12.44 16.35 11.45
CA GLU A 254 -12.68 17.58 10.71
C GLU A 254 -13.39 18.65 11.55
N ALA A 255 -14.27 18.24 12.47
CA ALA A 255 -14.90 19.14 13.43
C ALA A 255 -13.94 19.64 14.52
N SER A 256 -12.69 19.17 14.54
CA SER A 256 -11.71 19.44 15.61
C SER A 256 -12.27 19.11 17.00
N LYS A 257 -13.13 18.09 17.08
CA LYS A 257 -13.77 17.67 18.33
C LYS A 257 -12.79 16.86 19.16
N TYR A 258 -12.71 17.16 20.45
CA TYR A 258 -11.95 16.33 21.37
C TYR A 258 -12.67 14.99 21.55
N VAL A 259 -11.97 13.90 21.21
CA VAL A 259 -12.46 12.54 21.41
C VAL A 259 -11.51 11.84 22.37
N SER A 260 -12.04 11.27 23.44
CA SER A 260 -11.24 10.55 24.44
C SER A 260 -10.41 9.44 23.80
N THR A 261 -9.19 9.25 24.30
CA THR A 261 -8.29 8.15 23.89
C THR A 261 -8.57 6.88 24.68
N GLN A 262 -9.28 6.97 25.81
CA GLN A 262 -9.61 5.82 26.65
C GLN A 262 -10.49 4.83 25.89
N GLY A 263 -10.10 3.54 25.94
CA GLY A 263 -10.84 2.46 25.30
C GLY A 263 -10.64 2.33 23.79
N ARG A 264 -9.86 3.21 23.14
CA ARG A 264 -9.48 3.00 21.74
C ARG A 264 -8.50 1.86 21.60
N GLN A 265 -8.72 1.03 20.59
CA GLN A 265 -7.84 -0.08 20.28
C GLN A 265 -6.48 0.41 19.78
N HIS A 266 -5.46 -0.43 19.90
CA HIS A 266 -4.14 -0.33 19.27
C HIS A 266 -3.74 -1.73 18.80
N ILE A 267 -2.59 -1.88 18.13
CA ILE A 267 -2.19 -3.16 17.53
C ILE A 267 -2.06 -4.32 18.52
N LEU A 268 -1.79 -4.01 19.79
CA LEU A 268 -1.63 -5.00 20.87
C LEU A 268 -2.94 -5.27 21.62
N SER A 269 -4.04 -4.59 21.28
CA SER A 269 -5.33 -4.84 21.93
C SER A 269 -5.83 -6.26 21.63
N HIS A 270 -6.43 -6.90 22.64
CA HIS A 270 -6.95 -8.25 22.50
C HIS A 270 -8.00 -8.34 21.39
N GLN A 271 -7.88 -9.34 20.51
CA GLN A 271 -8.79 -9.57 19.37
C GLN A 271 -9.04 -8.33 18.51
N MET A 272 -8.07 -7.41 18.40
CA MET A 272 -8.25 -6.12 17.71
C MET A 272 -8.73 -6.29 16.26
N LEU A 273 -8.28 -7.32 15.54
CA LEU A 273 -8.68 -7.57 14.16
C LEU A 273 -10.16 -7.96 14.03
N ILE A 274 -10.75 -8.62 15.03
CA ILE A 274 -12.12 -9.17 14.96
C ILE A 274 -13.14 -8.50 15.90
N SER A 275 -12.68 -7.65 16.81
CA SER A 275 -13.53 -6.85 17.68
C SER A 275 -13.62 -5.42 17.14
N HIS A 276 -14.82 -4.98 16.76
CA HIS A 276 -15.07 -3.67 16.12
C HIS A 276 -16.03 -2.82 16.98
N PRO A 277 -15.51 -1.96 17.88
CA PRO A 277 -16.35 -1.14 18.74
C PRO A 277 -17.19 -0.15 17.91
N PRO A 278 -18.53 -0.08 18.08
CA PRO A 278 -19.41 0.70 17.20
C PRO A 278 -19.04 2.19 17.07
N LEU A 279 -18.63 2.82 18.18
CA LEU A 279 -18.27 4.26 18.19
C LEU A 279 -16.86 4.56 17.68
N ALA A 280 -16.04 3.52 17.45
CA ALA A 280 -14.67 3.66 17.00
C ALA A 280 -14.42 2.92 15.66
N THR A 281 -15.48 2.41 15.02
CA THR A 281 -15.37 1.69 13.75
C THR A 281 -15.87 2.57 12.62
N ASP A 282 -14.99 2.79 11.66
CA ASP A 282 -15.28 3.38 10.36
C ASP A 282 -14.42 2.71 9.27
N SER A 283 -14.65 3.09 8.01
CA SER A 283 -13.91 2.55 6.87
C SER A 283 -12.39 2.68 7.00
N PHE A 284 -11.90 3.76 7.61
CA PHE A 284 -10.45 3.98 7.80
C PHE A 284 -9.87 3.06 8.88
N THR A 285 -10.58 2.84 9.98
CA THR A 285 -10.15 1.86 11.00
C THR A 285 -10.15 0.43 10.45
N LEU A 286 -11.14 0.05 9.64
CA LEU A 286 -11.16 -1.25 8.98
C LEU A 286 -10.01 -1.38 7.96
N TYR A 287 -9.72 -0.32 7.21
CA TYR A 287 -8.55 -0.24 6.32
C TYR A 287 -7.23 -0.46 7.07
N ILE A 288 -7.05 0.20 8.22
CA ILE A 288 -5.87 0.01 9.07
C ILE A 288 -5.79 -1.46 9.52
N LYS A 289 -6.87 -2.04 10.05
CA LYS A 289 -6.89 -3.44 10.51
C LYS A 289 -6.55 -4.43 9.38
N ALA A 290 -7.11 -4.21 8.19
CA ALA A 290 -6.84 -5.03 7.02
C ALA A 290 -5.37 -4.92 6.59
N SER A 291 -4.77 -3.72 6.66
CA SER A 291 -3.34 -3.52 6.38
C SER A 291 -2.43 -4.21 7.40
N ILE A 292 -2.81 -4.23 8.69
CA ILE A 292 -2.09 -4.95 9.75
C ILE A 292 -2.10 -6.45 9.47
N LEU A 293 -3.26 -7.01 9.13
CA LEU A 293 -3.39 -8.44 8.77
C LEU A 293 -2.46 -8.81 7.60
N LEU A 294 -2.44 -7.99 6.55
CA LEU A 294 -1.52 -8.18 5.41
C LEU A 294 -0.05 -8.13 5.83
N GLY A 295 0.32 -7.17 6.70
CA GLY A 295 1.67 -7.05 7.25
C GLY A 295 2.10 -8.26 8.08
N LYS A 296 1.17 -8.87 8.83
CA LYS A 296 1.42 -10.10 9.61
C LYS A 296 1.75 -11.29 8.70
N VAL A 297 0.96 -11.50 7.64
CA VAL A 297 1.24 -12.55 6.64
C VAL A 297 2.59 -12.33 5.96
N LYS A 298 2.88 -11.09 5.54
CA LYS A 298 4.18 -10.76 4.94
C LYS A 298 5.33 -11.06 5.91
N THR A 299 5.20 -10.66 7.17
CA THR A 299 6.22 -10.91 8.20
C THR A 299 6.46 -12.40 8.39
N PHE A 300 5.40 -13.20 8.46
CA PHE A 300 5.50 -14.66 8.53
C PHE A 300 6.29 -15.21 7.34
N ASN A 301 5.90 -14.88 6.11
CA ASN A 301 6.57 -15.36 4.89
C ASN A 301 8.05 -14.98 4.84
N CYS A 302 8.38 -13.72 5.18
CA CYS A 302 9.77 -13.25 5.16
C CYS A 302 10.64 -13.87 6.26
N ARG A 303 10.08 -14.13 7.45
CA ARG A 303 10.83 -14.62 8.62
C ARG A 303 10.80 -16.14 8.79
N PHE A 304 9.97 -16.86 8.04
CA PHE A 304 9.78 -18.31 8.22
C PHE A 304 11.09 -19.10 8.20
N ARG A 305 11.86 -19.01 7.10
CA ARG A 305 13.12 -19.77 6.97
C ARG A 305 14.12 -19.39 8.06
N TYR A 306 14.19 -18.12 8.44
CA TYR A 306 15.07 -17.69 9.52
C TYR A 306 14.69 -18.34 10.86
N ARG A 307 13.40 -18.35 11.22
CA ARG A 307 12.91 -18.93 12.49
C ARG A 307 12.98 -20.47 12.53
N TYR A 308 12.66 -21.13 11.42
CA TYR A 308 12.45 -22.59 11.40
C TYR A 308 13.61 -23.39 10.80
N THR A 309 14.56 -22.77 10.09
CA THR A 309 15.73 -23.48 9.51
C THR A 309 16.99 -23.35 10.38
N TYR A 310 17.21 -22.21 11.03
CA TYR A 310 18.40 -21.99 11.87
C TYR A 310 18.11 -22.07 13.37
N GLY A 311 16.85 -22.39 13.72
CA GLY A 311 16.36 -22.42 15.08
C GLY A 311 16.11 -21.01 15.62
N ASP A 312 14.88 -20.75 16.07
CA ASP A 312 14.66 -19.67 17.03
C ASP A 312 15.39 -20.07 18.33
N PRO A 313 16.29 -19.24 18.88
CA PRO A 313 16.92 -19.50 20.17
C PRO A 313 15.92 -19.78 21.31
N GLN A 314 14.65 -19.38 21.15
CA GLN A 314 13.57 -19.65 22.11
C GLN A 314 12.82 -20.98 21.86
N LEU A 315 12.94 -21.58 20.67
CA LEU A 315 12.28 -22.84 20.29
C LEU A 315 13.26 -24.00 20.10
N SER A 316 14.56 -23.74 20.15
CA SER A 316 15.60 -24.77 20.01
C SER A 316 15.92 -25.38 21.37
N ASP A 317 15.64 -26.68 21.53
CA ASP A 317 16.15 -27.47 22.64
C ASP A 317 17.69 -27.60 22.47
N PRO A 318 18.50 -27.15 23.45
CA PRO A 318 19.94 -27.25 23.39
C PRO A 318 20.46 -28.68 23.19
N ALA A 319 19.66 -29.71 23.50
CA ALA A 319 20.07 -31.11 23.48
C ALA A 319 20.14 -31.77 22.08
N THR A 320 19.53 -31.18 21.06
CA THR A 320 19.35 -31.82 19.72
C THR A 320 20.19 -31.23 18.59
N SER A 321 21.05 -30.26 18.88
CA SER A 321 21.62 -29.34 17.89
C SER A 321 22.89 -29.80 17.15
N LEU A 322 23.34 -31.06 17.31
CA LEU A 322 24.66 -31.46 16.79
C LEU A 322 24.69 -32.36 15.55
N GLU A 323 23.61 -33.00 15.08
CA GLU A 323 23.77 -33.99 13.98
C GLU A 323 22.66 -34.07 12.92
N ASN A 324 21.57 -33.30 12.99
CA ASN A 324 20.47 -33.45 12.02
C ASN A 324 20.42 -32.28 11.02
N GLU A 325 20.49 -32.62 9.72
CA GLU A 325 20.02 -31.78 8.61
C GLU A 325 18.76 -31.02 9.02
N PRO A 326 18.64 -29.72 8.71
CA PRO A 326 17.47 -28.93 9.12
C PRO A 326 16.21 -29.62 8.62
N THR A 327 15.41 -30.15 9.54
CA THR A 327 14.15 -30.82 9.21
C THR A 327 13.30 -29.83 8.42
N LYS A 328 12.93 -30.22 7.19
CA LYS A 328 12.12 -29.38 6.31
C LYS A 328 10.70 -29.32 6.87
N ILE A 329 10.44 -28.37 7.76
CA ILE A 329 9.13 -28.12 8.34
C ILE A 329 8.21 -27.55 7.24
N ASP A 330 7.05 -28.18 7.02
CA ASP A 330 6.00 -27.62 6.17
C ASP A 330 5.38 -26.41 6.89
N PRO A 331 5.45 -25.19 6.33
CA PRO A 331 4.88 -24.00 6.96
C PRO A 331 3.42 -24.15 7.35
N ARG A 332 2.64 -24.92 6.57
CA ARG A 332 1.19 -25.08 6.75
C ARG A 332 0.80 -25.84 8.02
N THR A 333 1.72 -26.61 8.59
CA THR A 333 1.47 -27.37 9.81
C THR A 333 1.75 -26.55 11.07
N THR A 334 2.39 -25.38 10.93
CA THR A 334 2.70 -24.51 12.07
C THR A 334 1.45 -23.81 12.61
N GLU A 335 1.42 -23.58 13.93
CA GLU A 335 0.32 -22.87 14.58
C GLU A 335 0.18 -21.43 14.06
N GLU A 336 1.31 -20.75 13.79
CA GLU A 336 1.34 -19.38 13.26
C GLU A 336 0.65 -19.30 11.89
N PHE A 337 0.95 -20.24 10.98
CA PHE A 337 0.29 -20.31 9.67
C PHE A 337 -1.22 -20.50 9.81
N GLN A 338 -1.63 -21.50 10.61
CA GLN A 338 -3.05 -21.82 10.77
C GLN A 338 -3.83 -20.71 11.46
N ALA A 339 -3.20 -19.99 12.40
CA ALA A 339 -3.77 -18.82 13.03
C ALA A 339 -3.97 -17.68 12.03
N LEU A 340 -2.99 -17.43 11.15
CA LEU A 340 -3.10 -16.42 10.10
C LEU A 340 -4.18 -16.77 9.07
N ASP A 341 -4.25 -18.02 8.60
CA ASP A 341 -5.29 -18.47 7.66
C ASP A 341 -6.70 -18.23 8.25
N ARG A 342 -6.95 -18.72 9.47
CA ARG A 342 -8.23 -18.46 10.17
C ARG A 342 -8.50 -16.97 10.31
N MET A 343 -7.49 -16.18 10.68
CA MET A 343 -7.65 -14.75 10.88
C MET A 343 -8.07 -14.00 9.60
N THR A 344 -7.64 -14.44 8.42
CA THR A 344 -8.11 -13.83 7.16
C THR A 344 -9.61 -13.98 6.94
N GLU A 345 -10.18 -15.13 7.34
CA GLU A 345 -11.62 -15.41 7.21
C GLU A 345 -12.42 -14.76 8.35
N ASP A 346 -11.92 -14.87 9.59
CA ASP A 346 -12.54 -14.30 10.79
C ASP A 346 -12.64 -12.77 10.69
N PHE A 347 -11.61 -12.09 10.14
CA PHE A 347 -11.65 -10.66 9.91
C PHE A 347 -12.86 -10.27 9.04
N LEU A 348 -13.01 -10.88 7.86
CA LEU A 348 -14.10 -10.57 6.93
C LEU A 348 -15.48 -10.91 7.50
N THR A 349 -15.60 -12.03 8.22
CA THR A 349 -16.86 -12.44 8.83
C THR A 349 -17.26 -11.52 9.99
N SER A 350 -16.29 -11.01 10.75
CA SER A 350 -16.51 -10.08 11.87
C SER A 350 -16.88 -8.64 11.48
N ILE A 351 -16.68 -8.23 10.21
CA ILE A 351 -17.01 -6.86 9.75
C ILE A 351 -18.49 -6.55 10.08
N PRO A 352 -18.79 -5.43 10.76
CA PRO A 352 -20.16 -5.07 11.14
C PRO A 352 -21.09 -4.88 9.93
N GLY A 353 -22.40 -5.07 10.14
CA GLY A 353 -23.42 -5.01 9.08
C GLY A 353 -23.36 -3.74 8.23
N ASP A 354 -23.20 -2.57 8.86
CA ASP A 354 -23.13 -1.28 8.16
C ASP A 354 -21.91 -1.20 7.22
N PHE A 355 -20.85 -1.95 7.47
CA PHE A 355 -19.62 -1.95 6.68
C PHE A 355 -19.44 -3.23 5.86
N LYS A 356 -20.44 -4.12 5.82
CA LYS A 356 -20.31 -5.46 5.20
C LYS A 356 -20.23 -5.44 3.69
N ASP A 357 -20.71 -4.36 3.07
CA ASP A 357 -20.67 -4.17 1.62
C ASP A 357 -20.05 -2.81 1.28
N PRO A 358 -18.93 -2.75 0.54
CA PRO A 358 -18.33 -1.48 0.11
C PRO A 358 -19.20 -0.67 -0.86
N VAL A 359 -20.28 -1.25 -1.39
CA VAL A 359 -21.31 -0.56 -2.20
C VAL A 359 -22.67 -0.64 -1.50
N GLY A 360 -22.70 -0.29 -0.21
CA GLY A 360 -23.86 -0.46 0.66
C GLY A 360 -24.90 0.65 0.63
N VAL A 361 -25.97 0.49 1.42
CA VAL A 361 -26.99 1.53 1.64
C VAL A 361 -26.41 2.70 2.45
N HIS A 362 -25.44 2.45 3.32
CA HIS A 362 -24.79 3.47 4.17
C HIS A 362 -24.06 4.54 3.35
N THR A 363 -23.64 4.22 2.12
CA THR A 363 -23.03 5.15 1.15
C THR A 363 -24.04 5.71 0.15
N GLY A 364 -25.34 5.42 0.31
CA GLY A 364 -26.37 5.75 -0.67
C GLY A 364 -26.15 5.05 -2.01
N SER A 365 -25.72 3.78 -1.99
CA SER A 365 -25.37 2.98 -3.17
C SER A 365 -24.18 3.52 -3.98
N ARG A 366 -23.34 4.36 -3.36
CA ARG A 366 -22.04 4.76 -3.92
C ARG A 366 -20.94 3.84 -3.37
N LEU A 367 -19.84 3.71 -4.09
CA LEU A 367 -18.67 2.99 -3.59
C LEU A 367 -17.97 3.80 -2.50
N ASP A 368 -17.63 3.17 -1.37
CA ASP A 368 -16.63 3.69 -0.44
C ASP A 368 -15.24 3.15 -0.83
N PRO A 369 -14.33 4.00 -1.36
CA PRO A 369 -13.03 3.55 -1.83
C PRO A 369 -12.12 3.05 -0.70
N THR A 370 -12.26 3.56 0.52
CA THR A 370 -11.44 3.13 1.66
C THR A 370 -11.91 1.77 2.16
N LEU A 371 -13.24 1.58 2.27
CA LEU A 371 -13.84 0.32 2.67
C LEU A 371 -13.62 -0.78 1.62
N TYR A 372 -13.61 -0.41 0.33
CA TYR A 372 -13.27 -1.33 -0.76
C TYR A 372 -11.89 -1.97 -0.55
N ILE A 373 -10.88 -1.17 -0.22
CA ILE A 373 -9.55 -1.71 0.09
C ILE A 373 -9.57 -2.55 1.37
N ALA A 374 -10.30 -2.14 2.40
CA ALA A 374 -10.43 -2.94 3.63
C ALA A 374 -10.96 -4.37 3.36
N HIS A 375 -11.79 -4.55 2.31
CA HIS A 375 -12.28 -5.87 1.88
C HIS A 375 -11.30 -6.61 0.97
N ILE A 376 -10.48 -5.90 0.19
CA ILE A 376 -9.57 -6.52 -0.78
C ILE A 376 -8.29 -7.06 -0.13
N LEU A 377 -7.76 -6.38 0.90
CA LEU A 377 -6.48 -6.74 1.52
C LEU A 377 -6.49 -8.11 2.23
N PRO A 378 -7.56 -8.57 2.92
CA PRO A 378 -7.60 -9.91 3.49
C PRO A 378 -7.49 -11.02 2.44
N HIS A 379 -8.07 -10.81 1.25
CA HIS A 379 -7.92 -11.75 0.13
C HIS A 379 -6.49 -11.74 -0.43
N MET A 380 -5.86 -10.56 -0.55
CA MET A 380 -4.44 -10.48 -0.89
C MET A 380 -3.56 -11.21 0.15
N ALA A 381 -3.88 -11.07 1.44
CA ALA A 381 -3.17 -11.76 2.52
C ALA A 381 -3.35 -13.29 2.41
N SER A 382 -4.55 -13.78 2.11
CA SER A 382 -4.80 -15.20 1.87
C SER A 382 -4.01 -15.72 0.66
N ILE A 383 -3.98 -14.97 -0.44
CA ILE A 383 -3.15 -15.32 -1.62
C ILE A 383 -1.67 -15.40 -1.23
N ALA A 384 -1.15 -14.37 -0.57
CA ALA A 384 0.26 -14.33 -0.17
C ALA A 384 0.64 -15.46 0.80
N LEU A 385 -0.26 -15.87 1.69
CA LEU A 385 -0.03 -16.95 2.64
C LEU A 385 0.03 -18.33 1.97
N HIS A 386 -0.84 -18.58 0.98
CA HIS A 386 -1.00 -19.91 0.37
C HIS A 386 -0.20 -20.12 -0.91
N ASP A 387 0.14 -19.05 -1.65
CA ASP A 387 0.75 -19.16 -2.99
C ASP A 387 2.04 -19.99 -3.02
N PRO A 388 3.00 -19.81 -2.09
CA PRO A 388 4.26 -20.57 -2.08
C PRO A 388 4.08 -22.07 -1.81
N HIS A 389 2.90 -22.51 -1.38
CA HIS A 389 2.63 -23.87 -0.92
C HIS A 389 1.58 -24.60 -1.75
N ALA A 390 0.90 -23.90 -2.67
CA ALA A 390 -0.19 -24.49 -3.42
C ALA A 390 0.29 -25.47 -4.49
N ASN A 391 -0.39 -26.61 -4.60
CA ASN A 391 -0.26 -27.51 -5.74
C ASN A 391 -1.53 -27.44 -6.61
N VAL A 392 -1.50 -26.55 -7.61
CA VAL A 392 -2.63 -26.29 -8.51
C VAL A 392 -3.04 -27.47 -9.40
N PHE A 393 -2.20 -28.51 -9.51
CA PHE A 393 -2.54 -29.74 -10.25
C PHE A 393 -3.38 -30.71 -9.42
N SER A 394 -3.38 -30.57 -8.09
CA SER A 394 -4.16 -31.42 -7.18
C SER A 394 -5.47 -30.75 -6.81
N ALA A 395 -6.59 -31.42 -7.06
CA ALA A 395 -7.92 -30.94 -6.67
C ALA A 395 -8.14 -30.91 -5.14
N HIS A 396 -7.35 -31.69 -4.39
CA HIS A 396 -7.46 -31.82 -2.94
C HIS A 396 -6.47 -30.93 -2.17
N ASP A 397 -5.64 -30.14 -2.85
CA ASP A 397 -4.70 -29.25 -2.17
C ASP A 397 -5.44 -28.05 -1.56
N VAL A 398 -5.39 -27.95 -0.23
CA VAL A 398 -6.09 -26.90 0.54
C VAL A 398 -5.57 -25.51 0.17
N SER A 399 -4.26 -25.36 -0.03
CA SER A 399 -3.68 -24.07 -0.43
C SER A 399 -4.17 -23.64 -1.81
N ALA A 400 -4.24 -24.54 -2.79
CA ALA A 400 -4.82 -24.26 -4.10
C ALA A 400 -6.30 -23.84 -3.99
N GLN A 401 -7.10 -24.55 -3.19
CA GLN A 401 -8.51 -24.18 -2.98
C GLN A 401 -8.65 -22.78 -2.36
N LYS A 402 -7.82 -22.45 -1.36
CA LYS A 402 -7.77 -21.14 -0.71
C LYS A 402 -7.36 -20.02 -1.68
N LEU A 403 -6.35 -20.26 -2.51
CA LEU A 403 -5.94 -19.33 -3.57
C LEU A 403 -7.08 -19.01 -4.53
N LEU A 404 -7.73 -20.04 -5.09
CA LEU A 404 -8.78 -19.85 -6.08
C LEU A 404 -9.99 -19.13 -5.46
N LYS A 405 -10.36 -19.48 -4.22
CA LYS A 405 -11.40 -18.79 -3.45
C LYS A 405 -11.08 -17.31 -3.27
N ALA A 406 -9.86 -16.97 -2.85
CA ALA A 406 -9.44 -15.60 -2.62
C ALA A 406 -9.38 -14.78 -3.93
N ALA A 407 -8.85 -15.35 -5.02
CA ALA A 407 -8.81 -14.71 -6.33
C ALA A 407 -10.23 -14.39 -6.85
N ARG A 408 -11.17 -15.33 -6.68
CA ARG A 408 -12.58 -15.13 -7.04
C ARG A 408 -13.30 -14.12 -6.17
N ALA A 409 -12.98 -14.04 -4.89
CA ALA A 409 -13.51 -12.99 -4.04
C ALA A 409 -13.01 -11.59 -4.46
N ILE A 410 -11.77 -11.48 -4.97
CA ILE A 410 -11.29 -10.24 -5.60
C ILE A 410 -12.04 -9.95 -6.90
N LEU A 411 -12.34 -10.97 -7.72
CA LEU A 411 -13.20 -10.82 -8.91
C LEU A 411 -14.61 -10.31 -8.55
N ASP A 412 -15.22 -10.84 -7.48
CA ASP A 412 -16.53 -10.36 -7.00
C ASP A 412 -16.48 -8.86 -6.65
N LEU A 413 -15.39 -8.40 -6.02
CA LEU A 413 -15.16 -6.98 -5.77
C LEU A 413 -14.93 -6.18 -7.07
N ILE A 414 -14.26 -6.75 -8.08
CA ILE A 414 -14.12 -6.13 -9.42
C ILE A 414 -15.49 -5.96 -10.07
N TYR A 415 -16.35 -6.99 -10.03
CA TYR A 415 -17.70 -6.90 -10.57
C TYR A 415 -18.56 -5.89 -9.82
N LYS A 416 -18.45 -5.82 -8.49
CA LYS A 416 -19.14 -4.80 -7.68
C LYS A 416 -18.78 -3.38 -8.09
N VAL A 417 -17.49 -3.05 -8.21
CA VAL A 417 -17.10 -1.69 -8.62
C VAL A 417 -17.49 -1.41 -10.08
N SER A 418 -17.35 -2.40 -10.96
CA SER A 418 -17.75 -2.28 -12.38
C SER A 418 -19.26 -2.10 -12.56
N GLY A 419 -20.07 -2.59 -11.62
CA GLY A 419 -21.52 -2.39 -11.58
C GLY A 419 -21.96 -1.00 -11.13
N THR A 420 -21.02 -0.10 -10.79
CA THR A 420 -21.30 1.27 -10.37
C THR A 420 -20.85 2.28 -11.44
N ALA A 421 -21.31 3.53 -11.31
CA ALA A 421 -20.79 4.65 -12.11
C ALA A 421 -19.49 5.26 -11.52
N PHE A 422 -18.80 4.55 -10.64
CA PHE A 422 -17.61 5.04 -9.95
C PHE A 422 -16.42 5.12 -10.91
N ASP A 423 -15.76 6.27 -10.96
CA ASP A 423 -14.55 6.46 -11.75
C ASP A 423 -13.34 5.87 -11.00
N LEU A 424 -12.70 4.86 -11.59
CA LEU A 424 -11.63 4.08 -10.96
C LEU A 424 -10.42 4.90 -10.56
N ILE A 425 -10.22 6.09 -11.16
CA ILE A 425 -9.13 6.98 -10.76
C ILE A 425 -9.26 7.43 -9.30
N PHE A 426 -10.47 7.46 -8.73
CA PHE A 426 -10.69 7.87 -7.34
C PHE A 426 -10.56 6.70 -6.35
N LEU A 427 -10.20 5.50 -6.80
CA LEU A 427 -9.80 4.43 -5.90
C LEU A 427 -8.39 4.68 -5.37
N ASP A 428 -8.07 4.10 -4.21
CA ASP A 428 -6.67 3.88 -3.86
C ASP A 428 -6.08 2.94 -4.92
N HIS A 429 -5.14 3.47 -5.72
CA HIS A 429 -4.52 2.75 -6.82
C HIS A 429 -3.80 1.46 -6.39
N ALA A 430 -3.57 1.26 -5.09
CA ALA A 430 -3.16 -0.02 -4.53
C ALA A 430 -4.08 -1.19 -4.90
N SER A 431 -5.36 -0.94 -5.18
CA SER A 431 -6.32 -1.93 -5.70
C SER A 431 -5.78 -2.66 -6.94
N SER A 432 -5.03 -1.97 -7.80
CA SER A 432 -4.43 -2.55 -9.01
C SER A 432 -3.47 -3.71 -8.70
N THR A 433 -2.78 -3.69 -7.55
CA THR A 433 -1.92 -4.81 -7.14
C THR A 433 -2.75 -6.00 -6.69
N ALA A 434 -3.86 -5.78 -6.00
CA ALA A 434 -4.78 -6.84 -5.63
C ALA A 434 -5.38 -7.53 -6.87
N TRP A 435 -5.83 -6.74 -7.85
CA TRP A 435 -6.35 -7.25 -9.11
C TRP A 435 -5.27 -8.00 -9.90
N PHE A 436 -4.04 -7.48 -9.92
CA PHE A 436 -2.90 -8.16 -10.54
C PHE A 436 -2.61 -9.53 -9.90
N VAL A 437 -2.51 -9.62 -8.56
CA VAL A 437 -2.22 -10.92 -7.91
C VAL A 437 -3.35 -11.93 -8.08
N ALA A 438 -4.60 -11.47 -8.16
CA ALA A 438 -5.72 -12.33 -8.55
C ALA A 438 -5.55 -12.83 -9.99
N GLY A 439 -5.20 -11.96 -10.94
CA GLY A 439 -4.92 -12.32 -12.33
C GLY A 439 -3.79 -13.35 -12.46
N VAL A 440 -2.67 -13.16 -11.75
CA VAL A 440 -1.56 -14.14 -11.74
C VAL A 440 -2.02 -15.49 -11.18
N THR A 441 -2.82 -15.48 -10.12
CA THR A 441 -3.40 -16.70 -9.55
C THR A 441 -4.25 -17.42 -10.60
N LEU A 442 -5.12 -16.71 -11.32
CA LEU A 442 -5.95 -17.28 -12.38
C LEU A 442 -5.13 -17.85 -13.55
N ILE A 443 -4.05 -17.17 -13.96
CA ILE A 443 -3.12 -17.68 -14.99
C ILE A 443 -2.51 -19.02 -14.56
N ARG A 444 -2.09 -19.12 -13.30
CA ARG A 444 -1.51 -20.35 -12.75
C ARG A 444 -2.52 -21.52 -12.80
N PHE A 445 -3.78 -21.26 -12.45
CA PHE A 445 -4.86 -22.25 -12.59
C PHE A 445 -5.17 -22.58 -14.05
N LEU A 446 -5.21 -21.57 -14.92
CA LEU A 446 -5.43 -21.74 -16.36
C LEU A 446 -4.36 -22.65 -16.95
N ALA A 447 -3.09 -22.41 -16.62
CA ALA A 447 -1.98 -23.21 -17.11
C ALA A 447 -2.05 -24.68 -16.65
N ALA A 448 -2.48 -24.92 -15.40
CA ALA A 448 -2.71 -26.27 -14.89
C ALA A 448 -3.88 -26.95 -15.61
N LYS A 449 -4.99 -26.24 -15.85
CA LYS A 449 -6.17 -26.77 -16.54
C LYS A 449 -5.94 -27.01 -18.02
N THR A 450 -5.14 -26.19 -18.69
CA THR A 450 -4.65 -26.44 -20.05
C THR A 450 -3.79 -27.70 -20.11
N ALA A 451 -2.90 -27.93 -19.15
CA ALA A 451 -2.13 -29.18 -19.09
C ALA A 451 -3.02 -30.42 -18.87
N GLN A 452 -4.12 -30.27 -18.13
CA GLN A 452 -5.12 -31.32 -17.89
C GLN A 452 -6.12 -31.50 -19.05
N LYS A 453 -6.12 -30.60 -20.05
CA LYS A 453 -7.08 -30.57 -21.18
C LYS A 453 -8.55 -30.46 -20.74
N ASP A 454 -8.79 -29.70 -19.67
CA ASP A 454 -10.13 -29.45 -19.13
C ASP A 454 -10.76 -28.22 -19.82
N GLU A 455 -11.29 -28.41 -21.02
CA GLU A 455 -11.79 -27.33 -21.88
C GLU A 455 -12.85 -26.44 -21.21
N PHE A 456 -13.71 -27.02 -20.37
CA PHE A 456 -14.73 -26.27 -19.66
C PHE A 456 -14.11 -25.28 -18.66
N GLU A 457 -13.18 -25.76 -17.84
CA GLU A 457 -12.47 -24.94 -16.87
C GLU A 457 -11.56 -23.89 -17.53
N ILE A 458 -10.94 -24.24 -18.67
CA ILE A 458 -10.12 -23.33 -19.46
C ILE A 458 -10.95 -22.11 -19.91
N GLU A 459 -12.12 -22.34 -20.51
CA GLU A 459 -12.97 -21.23 -20.98
C GLU A 459 -13.49 -20.37 -19.83
N ARG A 460 -13.86 -20.98 -18.70
CA ARG A 460 -14.27 -20.23 -17.50
C ARG A 460 -13.14 -19.33 -16.98
N LEU A 461 -11.94 -19.87 -16.84
CA LEU A 461 -10.79 -19.12 -16.32
C LEU A 461 -10.34 -18.01 -17.29
N LYS A 462 -10.47 -18.21 -18.61
CA LYS A 462 -10.25 -17.14 -19.60
C LYS A 462 -11.23 -15.98 -19.42
N GLN A 463 -12.51 -16.26 -19.17
CA GLN A 463 -13.52 -15.23 -18.90
C GLN A 463 -13.24 -14.47 -17.60
N GLU A 464 -12.91 -15.20 -16.52
CA GLU A 464 -12.49 -14.60 -15.25
C GLU A 464 -11.27 -13.69 -15.45
N LEU A 465 -10.23 -14.16 -16.16
CA LEU A 465 -9.03 -13.38 -16.45
C LEU A 465 -9.31 -12.16 -17.35
N ALA A 466 -10.26 -12.25 -18.28
CA ALA A 466 -10.68 -11.12 -19.11
C ALA A 466 -11.28 -9.98 -18.27
N ALA A 467 -12.02 -10.28 -17.21
CA ALA A 467 -12.53 -9.26 -16.29
C ALA A 467 -11.41 -8.52 -15.55
N VAL A 468 -10.36 -9.25 -15.13
CA VAL A 468 -9.15 -8.65 -14.52
C VAL A 468 -8.42 -7.75 -15.51
N ARG A 469 -8.25 -8.18 -16.76
CA ARG A 469 -7.64 -7.34 -17.81
C ARG A 469 -8.46 -6.09 -18.09
N PHE A 470 -9.78 -6.21 -18.15
CA PHE A 470 -10.68 -5.09 -18.39
C PHE A 470 -10.56 -4.01 -17.31
N ILE A 471 -10.63 -4.37 -16.03
CA ILE A 471 -10.55 -3.39 -14.95
C ILE A 471 -9.17 -2.72 -14.87
N LEU A 472 -8.09 -3.48 -15.09
CA LEU A 472 -6.74 -2.93 -15.14
C LEU A 472 -6.53 -2.03 -16.36
N GLY A 473 -7.13 -2.39 -17.50
CA GLY A 473 -7.21 -1.59 -18.74
C GLY A 473 -7.84 -0.23 -18.51
N ASN A 474 -9.06 -0.22 -17.97
CA ASN A 474 -9.80 1.01 -17.68
C ASN A 474 -9.03 1.93 -16.72
N LEU A 475 -8.35 1.38 -15.71
CA LEU A 475 -7.47 2.16 -14.84
C LEU A 475 -6.20 2.63 -15.58
N GLY A 476 -5.67 1.80 -16.47
CA GLY A 476 -4.49 2.06 -17.29
C GLY A 476 -4.65 3.19 -18.30
N ASP A 477 -5.86 3.41 -18.81
CA ASP A 477 -6.14 4.53 -19.72
C ASP A 477 -5.76 5.90 -19.14
N ARG A 478 -5.71 6.01 -17.81
CA ARG A 478 -5.43 7.26 -17.10
C ARG A 478 -4.26 7.17 -16.11
N THR A 479 -3.73 5.98 -15.83
CA THR A 479 -2.67 5.80 -14.81
C THR A 479 -1.57 4.86 -15.30
N GLY A 480 -0.34 5.15 -14.89
CA GLY A 480 0.81 4.32 -15.26
C GLY A 480 0.79 2.97 -14.57
N VAL A 481 0.20 2.89 -13.37
CA VAL A 481 0.11 1.64 -12.61
C VAL A 481 -0.81 0.62 -13.28
N GLY A 482 -1.98 1.04 -13.79
CA GLY A 482 -2.89 0.14 -14.50
C GLY A 482 -2.21 -0.50 -15.72
N LEU A 483 -1.63 0.33 -16.59
CA LEU A 483 -0.87 -0.14 -17.76
C LEU A 483 0.29 -1.07 -17.38
N ARG A 484 1.02 -0.72 -16.32
CA ARG A 484 2.13 -1.54 -15.82
C ARG A 484 1.64 -2.92 -15.38
N GLN A 485 0.55 -3.00 -14.62
CA GLN A 485 0.03 -4.29 -14.15
C GLN A 485 -0.47 -5.16 -15.32
N ILE A 486 -1.05 -4.57 -16.37
CA ILE A 486 -1.43 -5.32 -17.58
C ILE A 486 -0.20 -5.93 -18.26
N LYS A 487 0.84 -5.12 -18.52
CA LYS A 487 2.06 -5.60 -19.17
C LYS A 487 2.74 -6.71 -18.36
N LEU A 488 2.73 -6.60 -17.04
CA LEU A 488 3.25 -7.66 -16.16
C LEU A 488 2.38 -8.91 -16.21
N LEU A 489 1.07 -8.77 -16.29
CA LEU A 489 0.14 -9.89 -16.35
C LEU A 489 0.33 -10.68 -17.67
N GLU A 490 0.47 -9.98 -18.79
CA GLU A 490 0.81 -10.56 -20.10
C GLU A 490 2.16 -11.28 -20.09
N MET A 491 3.16 -10.69 -19.43
CA MET A 491 4.47 -11.32 -19.25
C MET A 491 4.36 -12.63 -18.47
N VAL A 492 3.67 -12.63 -17.32
CA VAL A 492 3.48 -13.83 -16.50
C VAL A 492 2.75 -14.92 -17.28
N GLU A 493 1.71 -14.56 -18.03
CA GLU A 493 1.00 -15.51 -18.89
C GLU A 493 1.93 -16.13 -19.93
N SER A 494 2.77 -15.31 -20.59
CA SER A 494 3.73 -15.82 -21.57
C SER A 494 4.73 -16.82 -20.96
N ILE A 495 5.13 -16.61 -19.71
CA ILE A 495 6.05 -17.48 -18.97
C ILE A 495 5.35 -18.79 -18.58
N GLU A 496 4.16 -18.70 -18.00
CA GLU A 496 3.39 -19.85 -17.48
C GLU A 496 2.77 -20.72 -18.58
N MET A 497 2.44 -20.12 -19.73
CA MET A 497 1.82 -20.81 -20.87
C MET A 497 2.81 -21.14 -21.99
N GLY A 498 4.04 -20.60 -21.94
CA GLY A 498 5.06 -20.79 -22.98
C GLY A 498 5.63 -22.21 -23.03
N PRO A 499 6.27 -22.61 -24.16
CA PRO A 499 6.76 -23.97 -24.40
C PRO A 499 7.85 -24.44 -23.42
N HIS A 500 8.55 -23.52 -22.75
CA HIS A 500 9.54 -23.83 -21.71
C HIS A 500 8.92 -24.24 -20.36
N SER A 501 7.65 -23.89 -20.09
CA SER A 501 6.93 -24.28 -18.86
C SER A 501 6.64 -25.79 -18.83
N SER A 502 6.40 -26.40 -20.00
CA SER A 502 6.12 -27.83 -20.15
C SER A 502 7.29 -28.73 -19.77
N ALA A 503 8.54 -28.27 -19.94
CA ALA A 503 9.74 -29.07 -19.66
C ALA A 503 10.08 -29.13 -18.16
N ASN A 504 9.84 -28.06 -17.40
CA ASN A 504 10.06 -28.02 -15.95
C ASN A 504 8.90 -28.63 -15.13
N ARG A 505 7.73 -28.89 -15.75
CA ARG A 505 6.59 -29.52 -15.06
C ARG A 505 6.78 -31.03 -14.84
N ILE A 506 7.59 -31.71 -15.66
CA ILE A 506 7.82 -33.16 -15.57
C ILE A 506 8.78 -33.49 -14.42
N THR A 507 9.72 -32.61 -14.09
CA THR A 507 10.73 -32.84 -13.04
C THR A 507 10.21 -32.60 -11.62
N VAL A 508 9.20 -31.76 -11.43
CA VAL A 508 8.60 -31.52 -10.09
C VAL A 508 7.69 -32.67 -9.65
N THR A 509 7.06 -33.39 -10.59
CA THR A 509 6.25 -34.58 -10.29
C THR A 509 7.07 -35.80 -9.88
N GLU A 510 8.37 -35.85 -10.18
CA GLU A 510 9.26 -36.95 -9.79
C GLU A 510 10.00 -36.71 -8.46
N ALA A 511 9.85 -35.53 -7.85
CA ALA A 511 10.54 -35.14 -6.62
C ALA A 511 9.59 -34.77 -5.46
N ALA A 512 8.32 -35.19 -5.52
CA ALA A 512 7.34 -35.07 -4.44
C ALA A 512 7.26 -36.34 -3.60
#